data_AF-J9DKJ4-F1
#
_entry.id   AF-J9DKJ4-F1
#
_cell.length_a   1.000
_cell.length_b   1.000
_cell.length_c   1.000
_cell.angle_alpha   90.00
_cell.angle_beta   90.00
_cell.angle_gamma   90.00
#
_symmetry.space_group_name_H-M   'P 1'
#
loop_
_entity.id
_entity.type
_entity.pdbx_description
1 polymer ?
#
loop_
_entity_poly.entity_id
_entity_poly.type
_entity_poly.pdbx_seq_one_letter_code
_entity_poly.pdbx_strand_id
1 'polypeptide(L)'
;MIIQRCTVILKRQKYNKTYDIIGGRDTNQASYTFSDGVGKVSKEFAEKIAFDIGLGTSVPSCYQIRHRGIKGVLSVDPNLDQRKQWTLANNIVDNNRMTNKQNDLAVVFRPSQVIHYIFSFVS
;
A
#
# COMPACT_ATOMS: atom_id res chain seq x y z
N MET A 1 -1.02 -14.03 -15.24
CA MET A 1 -1.36 -12.77 -14.54
C MET A 1 -2.81 -12.42 -14.89
N ILE A 2 -3.75 -12.59 -13.97
CA ILE A 2 -5.17 -12.27 -14.23
C ILE A 2 -5.37 -10.79 -13.92
N ILE A 3 -5.79 -10.01 -14.92
CA ILE A 3 -6.12 -8.59 -14.74
C ILE A 3 -7.62 -8.50 -14.51
N GLN A 4 -8.03 -8.34 -13.26
CA GLN A 4 -9.44 -8.22 -12.89
C GLN A 4 -9.70 -6.84 -12.29
N ARG A 5 -10.82 -6.23 -12.67
CA ARG A 5 -11.26 -4.97 -12.07
C ARG A 5 -11.82 -5.27 -10.69
N CYS A 6 -11.14 -4.77 -9.66
CA CYS A 6 -11.64 -4.79 -8.30
C CYS A 6 -12.64 -3.64 -8.10
N THR A 7 -13.81 -3.92 -7.55
CA THR A 7 -14.85 -2.92 -7.26
C THR A 7 -14.68 -2.26 -5.88
N VAL A 8 -13.80 -2.83 -5.04
CA VAL A 8 -13.53 -2.31 -3.69
C VAL A 8 -12.99 -0.88 -3.73
N ILE A 9 -13.72 0.05 -3.10
CA ILE A 9 -13.37 1.46 -3.08
C ILE A 9 -12.37 1.76 -1.97
N LEU A 10 -11.16 2.19 -2.36
CA LEU A 10 -10.17 2.72 -1.43
C LEU A 10 -10.42 4.23 -1.15
N LYS A 11 -10.98 4.53 0.04
CA LYS A 11 -11.25 5.90 0.50
C LYS A 11 -9.95 6.68 0.77
N ARG A 12 -9.93 7.99 0.50
CA ARG A 12 -8.73 8.86 0.69
C ARG A 12 -8.22 8.95 2.13
N GLN A 13 -9.06 8.64 3.11
CA GLN A 13 -8.66 8.61 4.52
C GLN A 13 -8.01 7.29 4.94
N LYS A 14 -8.22 6.21 4.18
CA LYS A 14 -7.74 4.85 4.48
C LYS A 14 -6.40 4.54 3.83
N TYR A 15 -5.74 5.53 3.24
CA TYR A 15 -4.38 5.35 2.74
C TYR A 15 -3.51 6.56 2.99
N ASN A 16 -2.21 6.30 3.09
CA ASN A 16 -1.18 7.33 3.21
C ASN A 16 0.07 6.91 2.44
N LYS A 17 1.08 7.79 2.39
CA LYS A 17 2.42 7.50 1.86
C LYS A 17 3.42 7.38 3.00
N THR A 18 4.34 6.43 2.90
CA THR A 18 5.50 6.29 3.79
C THR A 18 6.80 6.42 3.00
N TYR A 19 7.92 6.58 3.69
CA TYR A 19 9.24 6.64 3.06
C TYR A 19 9.65 5.32 2.41
N ASP A 20 10.46 5.43 1.37
CA ASP A 20 11.14 4.28 0.79
C ASP A 20 12.21 3.75 1.74
N ILE A 21 12.40 2.43 1.74
CA ILE A 21 13.51 1.77 2.46
C ILE A 21 14.71 1.88 1.54
N ILE A 22 15.62 2.77 1.91
CA ILE A 22 16.86 3.04 1.18
C ILE A 22 18.02 2.51 2.02
N GLY A 23 18.98 1.86 1.39
CA GLY A 23 20.20 1.43 2.05
C GLY A 23 21.14 0.68 1.12
N GLY A 24 22.12 0.01 1.73
CA GLY A 24 23.21 -0.62 0.99
C GLY A 24 24.10 0.40 0.27
N ARG A 25 25.20 -0.09 -0.27
CA ARG A 25 26.04 0.65 -1.21
C ARG A 25 26.24 -0.25 -2.41
N ASP A 26 25.81 0.21 -3.58
CA ASP A 26 26.19 -0.43 -4.83
C ASP A 26 27.71 -0.27 -5.05
N THR A 27 28.26 -1.01 -6.01
CA THR A 27 29.62 -0.87 -6.55
C THR A 27 29.99 0.59 -6.86
N ASN A 28 29.01 1.40 -7.24
CA ASN A 28 29.15 2.84 -7.53
C ASN A 28 28.92 3.75 -6.31
N GLN A 29 28.86 3.21 -5.09
CA GLN A 29 28.54 3.90 -3.83
C GLN A 29 27.16 4.58 -3.78
N ALA A 30 26.30 4.34 -4.77
CA ALA A 30 24.93 4.82 -4.77
C ALA A 30 24.07 4.02 -3.77
N SER A 31 23.11 4.71 -3.14
CA SER A 31 22.12 4.07 -2.28
C SER A 31 21.06 3.35 -3.10
N TYR A 32 20.72 2.12 -2.71
CA TYR A 32 19.71 1.32 -3.39
C TYR A 32 18.35 1.44 -2.68
N THR A 33 17.26 1.52 -3.47
CA THR A 33 15.90 1.57 -2.93
C THR A 33 15.32 0.16 -2.88
N PHE A 34 15.35 -0.49 -1.72
CA PHE A 34 14.88 -1.87 -1.54
C PHE A 34 13.37 -2.02 -1.70
N SER A 35 12.63 -0.93 -1.49
CA SER A 35 11.17 -0.93 -1.57
C SER A 35 10.62 -0.32 -2.86
N ASP A 36 11.46 -0.20 -3.90
CA ASP A 36 11.07 0.45 -5.13
C ASP A 36 9.82 -0.21 -5.72
N GLY A 37 8.76 0.57 -5.88
CA GLY A 37 7.49 0.09 -6.43
C GLY A 37 6.65 -0.76 -5.46
N VAL A 38 7.06 -0.99 -4.21
CA VAL A 38 6.39 -1.90 -3.27
C VAL A 38 5.78 -1.17 -2.06
N GLY A 39 4.45 -1.08 -2.07
CA GLY A 39 3.63 -0.59 -0.95
C GLY A 39 3.13 -1.72 -0.07
N LYS A 40 2.31 -1.38 0.91
CA LYS A 40 1.73 -2.31 1.88
C LYS A 40 0.20 -2.23 1.86
N VAL A 41 -0.46 -3.35 2.10
CA VAL A 41 -1.92 -3.46 2.25
C VAL A 41 -2.24 -4.25 3.51
N SER A 42 -3.27 -3.85 4.24
CA SER A 42 -3.70 -4.57 5.44
C SER A 42 -4.30 -5.92 5.07
N LYS A 43 -4.24 -6.90 5.98
CA LYS A 43 -4.81 -8.23 5.74
C LYS A 43 -6.32 -8.15 5.57
N GLU A 44 -7.00 -7.37 6.41
CA GLU A 44 -8.45 -7.13 6.30
C GLU A 44 -8.85 -6.57 4.93
N PHE A 45 -8.05 -5.65 4.36
CA PHE A 45 -8.33 -5.08 3.04
C PHE A 45 -7.98 -6.05 1.91
N ALA A 46 -6.90 -6.82 2.06
CA ALA A 46 -6.51 -7.86 1.11
C ALA A 46 -7.58 -8.96 0.99
N GLU A 47 -8.16 -9.40 2.12
CA GLU A 47 -9.29 -10.33 2.16
C GLU A 47 -10.50 -9.79 1.40
N LYS A 48 -10.83 -8.50 1.56
CA LYS A 48 -11.92 -7.86 0.80
C LYS A 48 -11.65 -7.84 -0.69
N ILE A 49 -10.42 -7.54 -1.10
CA ILE A 49 -10.01 -7.58 -2.51
C ILE A 49 -10.16 -9.01 -3.05
N ALA A 50 -9.59 -10.00 -2.34
CA ALA A 50 -9.62 -11.41 -2.74
C ALA A 50 -11.04 -11.94 -2.90
N PHE A 51 -11.93 -11.58 -1.97
CA PHE A 51 -13.34 -11.92 -2.04
C PHE A 51 -14.04 -11.28 -3.26
N ASP A 52 -13.82 -9.99 -3.49
CA ASP A 52 -14.41 -9.24 -4.60
C ASP A 52 -13.99 -9.77 -5.98
N ILE A 53 -12.74 -10.21 -6.14
CA ILE A 53 -12.26 -10.80 -7.39
C ILE A 53 -12.58 -12.30 -7.52
N GLY A 54 -13.26 -12.90 -6.53
CA GLY A 54 -13.72 -14.28 -6.59
C GLY A 54 -12.67 -15.34 -6.24
N LEU A 55 -11.62 -14.99 -5.49
CA LEU A 55 -10.61 -15.94 -5.01
C LEU A 55 -11.04 -16.72 -3.75
N GLY A 56 -12.23 -16.43 -3.21
CA GLY A 56 -12.80 -17.14 -2.07
C GLY A 56 -11.94 -16.99 -0.81
N THR A 57 -11.52 -18.12 -0.23
CA THR A 57 -10.68 -18.16 0.98
C THR A 57 -9.18 -18.02 0.69
N SER A 58 -8.78 -18.03 -0.58
CA SER A 58 -7.39 -17.85 -0.97
C SER A 58 -7.06 -16.36 -1.02
N VAL A 59 -6.31 -15.87 -0.04
CA VAL A 59 -5.86 -14.48 0.03
C VAL A 59 -4.43 -14.39 -0.48
N PRO A 60 -4.17 -13.76 -1.64
CA PRO A 60 -2.83 -13.52 -2.13
C PRO A 60 -1.97 -12.73 -1.14
N SER A 61 -0.66 -13.04 -1.12
CA SER A 61 0.33 -12.30 -0.34
C SER A 61 0.71 -10.96 -0.97
N CYS A 62 0.48 -10.77 -2.27
CA CYS A 62 0.73 -9.51 -2.96
C CYS A 62 -0.24 -9.27 -4.12
N TYR A 63 -0.41 -7.99 -4.47
CA TYR A 63 -1.33 -7.52 -5.50
C TYR A 63 -0.61 -6.52 -6.40
N GLN A 64 -0.69 -6.71 -7.72
CA GLN A 64 -0.27 -5.69 -8.68
C GLN A 64 -1.39 -4.68 -8.89
N ILE A 65 -1.07 -3.39 -8.76
CA ILE A 65 -2.07 -2.33 -8.76
C ILE A 65 -1.80 -1.23 -9.79
N ARG A 66 -2.90 -0.59 -10.20
CA ARG A 66 -2.90 0.71 -10.87
C ARG A 66 -4.04 1.54 -10.31
N HIS A 67 -3.73 2.57 -9.52
CA HIS A 67 -4.74 3.37 -8.81
C HIS A 67 -4.35 4.85 -8.78
N ARG A 68 -5.17 5.74 -9.38
CA ARG A 68 -5.00 7.21 -9.30
C ARG A 68 -3.57 7.72 -9.57
N GLY A 69 -2.93 7.23 -10.63
CA GLY A 69 -1.54 7.61 -10.96
C GLY A 69 -0.47 6.89 -10.13
N ILE A 70 -0.86 5.91 -9.31
CA ILE A 70 0.04 5.03 -8.57
C ILE A 70 0.11 3.69 -9.30
N LYS A 71 1.32 3.15 -9.49
CA LYS A 71 1.57 1.82 -10.06
C LYS A 71 2.60 1.09 -9.20
N GLY A 72 2.46 -0.22 -9.11
CA GLY A 72 3.43 -1.08 -8.45
C GLY A 72 2.76 -2.31 -7.85
N VAL A 73 3.36 -2.81 -6.78
CA VAL A 73 2.87 -3.95 -6.01
C VAL A 73 2.49 -3.50 -4.61
N LEU A 74 1.44 -4.10 -4.05
CA LEU A 74 1.10 -4.04 -2.63
C LEU A 74 1.37 -5.41 -2.01
N SER A 75 2.21 -5.45 -0.97
CA SER A 75 2.41 -6.65 -0.16
C SER A 75 1.47 -6.61 1.04
N VAL A 76 0.88 -7.76 1.40
CA VAL A 76 0.09 -7.88 2.63
C VAL A 76 0.99 -7.69 3.85
N ASP A 77 0.61 -6.79 4.75
CA ASP A 77 1.28 -6.51 6.01
C ASP A 77 0.26 -6.54 7.16
N PRO A 78 0.21 -7.63 7.95
CA PRO A 78 -0.70 -7.76 9.10
C PRO A 78 -0.48 -6.69 10.18
N ASN A 79 0.69 -6.04 10.23
CA ASN A 79 0.98 -5.01 11.24
C ASN A 79 0.07 -3.78 11.09
N LEU A 80 -0.48 -3.54 9.89
CA LEU A 80 -1.46 -2.47 9.69
C LEU A 80 -2.75 -2.71 10.49
N ASP A 81 -3.24 -3.95 10.49
CA ASP A 81 -4.43 -4.33 11.26
C ASP A 81 -4.12 -4.36 12.77
N GLN A 82 -2.93 -4.86 13.15
CA GLN A 82 -2.49 -4.85 14.54
C GLN A 82 -2.40 -3.42 15.09
N ARG A 83 -1.87 -2.47 14.30
CA ARG A 83 -1.80 -1.06 14.70
C ARG A 83 -3.18 -0.46 14.91
N LYS A 84 -4.11 -0.71 13.99
CA LYS A 84 -5.52 -0.28 14.11
C LYS A 84 -6.14 -0.84 15.39
N GLN A 85 -6.01 -2.14 15.64
CA GLN A 85 -6.53 -2.79 16.85
C GLN A 85 -5.92 -2.20 18.13
N TRP A 86 -4.60 -2.01 18.16
CA TRP A 86 -3.90 -1.40 19.29
C TRP A 86 -4.42 0.01 19.58
N THR A 87 -4.65 0.83 18.54
CA THR A 87 -5.21 2.18 18.77
C THR A 87 -6.63 2.17 19.30
N LEU A 88 -7.47 1.25 18.84
CA LEU A 88 -8.84 1.09 19.36
C LEU A 88 -8.81 0.66 20.83
N ALA A 89 -7.96 -0.30 21.19
CA ALA A 89 -7.81 -0.78 22.57
C ALA A 89 -7.31 0.31 23.53
N ASN A 90 -6.51 1.26 23.03
CA ASN A 90 -5.95 2.35 23.84
C ASN A 90 -6.72 3.68 23.68
N ASN A 91 -7.88 3.69 23.01
CA ASN A 91 -8.67 4.89 22.73
C ASN A 91 -7.87 6.03 22.05
N ILE A 92 -6.91 5.67 21.19
CA ILE A 92 -6.09 6.62 20.43
C ILE A 92 -6.84 7.00 19.16
N VAL A 93 -7.13 8.29 19.02
CA VAL A 93 -7.83 8.85 17.86
C VAL A 93 -6.86 9.58 16.92
N ASP A 94 -7.14 9.51 15.62
CA ASP A 94 -6.39 10.20 14.56
C ASP A 94 -6.86 11.66 14.41
N ASN A 95 -6.91 12.41 15.51
CA ASN A 95 -7.41 13.78 15.58
C ASN A 95 -6.32 14.85 15.70
N ASN A 96 -5.07 14.47 15.99
CA ASN A 96 -3.93 15.39 16.02
C ASN A 96 -3.23 15.47 14.65
N ARG A 97 -2.67 16.63 14.29
CA ARG A 97 -1.86 16.82 13.06
C ARG A 97 -0.75 15.77 12.91
N MET A 98 -0.19 15.29 14.01
CA MET A 98 0.85 14.24 14.01
C MET A 98 0.33 12.82 13.74
N THR A 99 -0.88 12.48 14.18
CA THR A 99 -1.46 11.12 14.04
C THR A 99 -2.48 11.01 12.92
N ASN A 100 -2.88 12.13 12.32
CA ASN A 100 -3.86 12.18 11.24
C ASN A 100 -3.45 11.24 10.10
N LYS A 101 -4.32 10.27 9.78
CA LYS A 101 -4.11 9.23 8.75
C LYS A 101 -2.88 8.36 8.99
N GLN A 102 -2.68 7.86 10.20
CA GLN A 102 -1.58 6.93 10.47
C GLN A 102 -2.02 5.59 11.05
N ASN A 103 -3.09 5.55 11.85
CA ASN A 103 -3.40 4.37 12.66
C ASN A 103 -4.43 3.45 11.99
N ASP A 104 -5.40 4.01 11.27
CA ASP A 104 -6.45 3.25 10.58
C ASP A 104 -6.28 3.32 9.05
N LEU A 105 -5.22 2.65 8.57
CA LEU A 105 -4.86 2.59 7.15
C LEU A 105 -5.08 1.20 6.57
N ALA A 106 -5.80 1.14 5.46
CA ALA A 106 -5.94 -0.06 4.63
C ALA A 106 -4.75 -0.25 3.69
N VAL A 107 -4.15 0.85 3.21
CA VAL A 107 -3.04 0.81 2.26
C VAL A 107 -1.99 1.87 2.61
N VAL A 108 -0.72 1.53 2.48
CA VAL A 108 0.40 2.47 2.59
C VAL A 108 1.20 2.42 1.30
N PHE A 109 1.16 3.52 0.55
CA PHE A 109 1.93 3.67 -0.67
C PHE A 109 3.33 4.21 -0.37
N ARG A 110 4.20 4.19 -1.38
CA ARG A 110 5.51 4.84 -1.33
C ARG A 110 5.71 5.85 -2.46
N PRO A 111 6.59 6.86 -2.29
CA PRO A 111 6.95 7.80 -3.33
C PRO A 111 7.34 7.14 -4.65
N SER A 112 8.14 6.07 -4.58
CA SER A 112 8.55 5.26 -5.74
C SER A 112 7.38 4.71 -6.58
N GLN A 113 6.18 4.60 -6.01
CA GLN A 113 4.99 4.11 -6.72
C GLN A 113 4.23 5.21 -7.50
N VAL A 114 4.56 6.49 -7.28
CA VAL A 114 3.86 7.61 -7.90
C VAL A 114 4.39 7.82 -9.31
N ILE A 115 3.51 7.69 -10.31
CA ILE A 115 3.85 7.99 -11.70
C ILE A 115 3.80 9.51 -11.87
N HIS A 116 4.97 10.14 -11.97
CA HIS A 116 5.10 11.57 -12.25
C HIS A 116 5.00 11.92 -13.75
N TYR A 117 5.10 10.92 -14.64
CA TYR A 117 5.04 11.11 -16.09
C TYR A 117 3.64 10.77 -16.64
N ILE A 118 2.84 11.80 -16.90
CA ILE A 118 1.50 11.66 -17.51
C ILE A 118 1.59 11.32 -19.02
N PHE A 119 2.73 11.53 -19.66
CA PHE A 119 2.96 11.19 -21.06
C PHE A 119 4.20 10.30 -21.20
N SER A 120 3.99 9.00 -21.27
CA SER A 120 4.92 8.11 -21.96
C SER A 120 4.17 7.63 -23.21
N PHE A 121 4.44 8.27 -24.35
CA PHE A 121 4.16 7.68 -25.64
C PHE A 121 4.96 6.38 -25.69
N VAL A 122 4.26 5.25 -25.79
CA VAL A 122 4.87 4.01 -26.24
C VAL A 122 4.64 4.00 -27.74
N SER A 123 5.72 4.23 -28.51
CA SER A 123 5.76 4.01 -29.96
C SER A 123 5.57 2.54 -30.29
#